data_AF-A0A1V3IVW5-F1
#
_entry.id   AF-A0A1V3IVW5-F1
#
_cell.length_a   1.000
_cell.length_b   1.000
_cell.length_c   1.000
_cell.angle_alpha   90.00
_cell.angle_beta   90.00
_cell.angle_gamma   90.00
#
_symmetry.space_group_name_H-M   'P 1'
#
loop_
_entity.id
_entity.type
_entity.pdbx_description
1 polymer ?
#
loop_
_entity_poly.entity_id
_entity_poly.type
_entity_poly.pdbx_seq_one_letter_code
_entity_poly.pdbx_strand_id
1 'polypeptide(L)'
;MNKIFKVIFNHTTQTWTAVSELAKGHCKSSSKNTIEVSDERKNSASSLSGIKTIAITSAMMMAVVPSAFAVTAGVEAIKWTSGEGTGIAGGDANGDTNAIAIGRYNPKNENTPTDSNNPKNPPARAWAPGAISIGTDSQVGAQAKDENARGGIAIGFDATTLGKRGVAIGASSKVSGEGGYCAWWNSKCNR
;
A
#
# COMPACT_ATOMS: atom_id res chain seq x y z
N MET A 1 38.90 1.82 -11.55
CA MET A 1 38.61 2.58 -10.32
C MET A 1 37.34 1.98 -9.73
N ASN A 2 37.41 1.31 -8.58
CA ASN A 2 36.23 0.68 -7.99
C ASN A 2 35.39 1.74 -7.26
N LYS A 3 34.11 1.83 -7.58
CA LYS A 3 33.15 2.70 -6.89
C LYS A 3 32.44 1.86 -5.84
N ILE A 4 32.59 2.22 -4.56
CA ILE A 4 31.88 1.60 -3.45
C ILE A 4 30.79 2.57 -3.00
N PHE A 5 29.57 2.06 -2.83
CA PHE A 5 28.43 2.81 -2.35
C PHE A 5 27.92 2.18 -1.06
N LYS A 6 27.50 3.01 -0.11
CA LYS A 6 26.73 2.57 1.07
C LYS A 6 25.27 2.89 0.83
N VAL A 7 24.40 1.97 1.24
CA VAL A 7 22.95 2.13 1.16
C VAL A 7 22.42 2.26 2.58
N ILE A 8 21.71 3.36 2.85
CA ILE A 8 21.16 3.69 4.17
C ILE A 8 19.64 3.63 4.10
N PHE A 9 19.01 3.01 5.10
CA PHE A 9 17.56 3.03 5.30
C PHE A 9 17.17 4.05 6.37
N ASN A 10 16.21 4.92 6.06
CA ASN A 10 15.62 5.83 7.04
C ASN A 10 14.31 5.23 7.57
N HIS A 11 14.28 4.85 8.85
CA HIS A 11 13.11 4.26 9.50
C HIS A 11 11.91 5.23 9.65
N THR A 12 12.17 6.54 9.70
CA THR A 12 11.12 7.57 9.87
C THR A 12 10.39 7.85 8.56
N THR A 13 11.14 7.92 7.45
CA THR A 13 10.57 8.23 6.12
C THR A 13 10.38 7.01 5.23
N GLN A 14 10.82 5.82 5.67
CA GLN A 14 10.81 4.57 4.91
C GLN A 14 11.48 4.67 3.53
N THR A 15 12.59 5.40 3.45
CA THR A 15 13.34 5.63 2.19
C THR A 15 14.74 5.03 2.22
N TRP A 16 15.24 4.65 1.03
CA TRP A 16 16.61 4.18 0.79
C TRP A 16 17.44 5.28 0.12
N THR A 17 18.64 5.56 0.63
CA THR A 17 19.57 6.54 0.04
C THR A 17 20.93 5.91 -0.20
N ALA A 18 21.44 6.04 -1.43
CA ALA A 18 22.79 5.61 -1.79
C ALA A 18 23.78 6.77 -1.62
N VAL A 19 24.83 6.55 -0.83
CA VAL A 19 25.91 7.52 -0.60
C VAL A 19 27.20 6.95 -1.15
N SER A 20 27.84 7.69 -2.07
CA SER A 20 29.17 7.33 -2.56
C SER A 20 30.22 7.80 -1.56
N GLU A 21 30.98 6.85 -0.99
CA GLU A 21 32.18 7.20 -0.24
C GLU A 21 33.34 7.34 -1.22
N LEU A 22 33.85 8.57 -1.37
CA LEU A 22 35.16 8.78 -2.01
C LEU A 22 36.24 8.37 -1.00
N ALA A 23 36.51 7.07 -0.89
CA ALA A 23 37.69 6.63 -0.18
C ALA A 23 38.91 7.22 -0.92
N LYS A 24 39.60 8.19 -0.31
CA LYS A 24 40.95 8.61 -0.71
C LYS A 24 41.91 7.46 -0.40
N GLY A 25 41.81 6.37 -1.17
CA GLY A 25 42.84 5.35 -1.22
C GLY A 25 44.12 6.00 -1.71
N HIS A 26 45.19 5.92 -0.93
CA HIS A 26 46.51 6.42 -1.30
C HIS A 26 47.07 5.54 -2.43
N CYS A 27 46.64 5.81 -3.66
CA CYS A 27 47.14 5.14 -4.84
C CYS A 27 48.46 5.81 -5.24
N LYS A 28 49.59 5.12 -5.04
CA LYS A 28 50.87 5.51 -5.63
C LYS A 28 50.69 5.64 -7.14
N SER A 29 50.84 6.86 -7.65
CA SER A 29 50.81 7.15 -9.09
C SER A 29 52.13 6.70 -9.70
N SER A 30 52.11 5.69 -10.58
CA SER A 30 53.27 5.33 -11.40
C SER A 30 53.17 6.09 -12.72
N SER A 31 54.00 7.13 -12.86
CA SER A 31 54.12 7.92 -14.08
C SER A 31 55.03 7.22 -15.09
N LYS A 32 54.54 6.91 -16.30
CA LYS A 32 55.34 6.95 -17.54
C LYS A 32 54.50 6.78 -18.80
N ASN A 33 54.47 7.84 -19.61
CA ASN A 33 54.82 7.84 -21.05
C ASN A 33 54.69 9.28 -21.54
N THR A 34 55.82 10.01 -21.59
CA THR A 34 56.62 10.27 -22.81
C THR A 34 55.85 11.05 -23.86
N ILE A 35 55.92 12.37 -23.76
CA ILE A 35 55.93 13.24 -24.94
C ILE A 35 57.14 14.15 -24.76
N GLU A 36 58.14 13.92 -25.60
CA GLU A 36 59.30 14.77 -25.77
C GLU A 36 58.84 16.14 -26.25
N VAL A 37 59.21 17.20 -25.54
CA VAL A 37 59.32 18.54 -26.12
C VAL A 37 60.58 19.16 -25.56
N SER A 38 61.54 19.31 -26.45
CA SER A 38 62.83 19.96 -26.28
C SER A 38 62.67 21.39 -25.76
N ASP A 39 63.56 21.78 -24.86
CA ASP A 39 63.75 23.15 -24.39
C ASP A 39 64.10 24.10 -25.55
N GLU A 40 63.42 25.25 -25.62
CA GLU A 40 64.04 26.58 -25.48
C GLU A 40 63.01 27.69 -25.80
N ARG A 41 62.61 28.39 -24.73
CA ARG A 41 62.49 29.84 -24.57
C ARG A 41 61.63 30.71 -25.51
N LYS A 42 60.72 31.41 -24.79
CA LYS A 42 60.34 32.84 -24.83
C LYS A 42 59.16 33.28 -25.71
N ASN A 43 58.10 33.56 -24.96
CA ASN A 43 57.24 34.75 -25.00
C ASN A 43 56.31 34.96 -26.21
N SER A 44 55.02 34.82 -25.86
CA SER A 44 53.93 35.73 -26.21
C SER A 44 53.40 35.69 -27.64
N ALA A 45 52.54 34.69 -27.89
CA ALA A 45 51.47 34.72 -28.90
C ALA A 45 50.16 34.44 -28.14
N SER A 46 49.21 35.38 -28.03
CA SER A 46 48.21 35.70 -29.06
C SER A 46 47.48 34.46 -29.60
N SER A 47 46.15 34.55 -29.61
CA SER A 47 45.19 33.63 -30.24
C SER A 47 44.65 32.48 -29.35
N LEU A 48 43.77 32.89 -28.44
CA LEU A 48 42.40 32.38 -28.29
C LEU A 48 41.99 31.27 -29.29
N SER A 49 42.27 30.02 -28.98
CA SER A 49 41.58 28.89 -29.60
C SER A 49 41.48 27.75 -28.58
N GLY A 50 40.26 27.33 -28.26
CA GLY A 50 40.03 26.01 -27.68
C GLY A 50 39.34 25.90 -26.31
N ILE A 51 38.79 26.97 -25.73
CA ILE A 51 37.93 26.81 -24.54
C ILE A 51 36.54 27.38 -24.84
N LYS A 52 35.64 26.52 -25.33
CA LYS A 52 34.21 26.77 -25.28
C LYS A 52 33.52 25.55 -24.65
N THR A 53 33.34 25.68 -23.34
CA THR A 53 32.11 25.33 -22.62
C THR A 53 31.49 23.98 -22.95
N ILE A 54 31.82 22.97 -22.15
CA ILE A 54 30.92 21.83 -21.96
C ILE A 54 29.70 22.38 -21.21
N ALA A 55 28.63 22.64 -21.94
CA ALA A 55 27.32 22.92 -21.34
C ALA A 55 26.91 21.66 -20.58
N ILE A 56 27.01 21.70 -19.24
CA ILE A 56 26.35 20.73 -18.40
C ILE A 56 24.86 21.09 -18.49
N THR A 57 24.16 20.48 -19.45
CA THR A 57 22.70 20.45 -19.47
C THR A 57 22.30 19.71 -18.22
N SER A 58 22.11 20.44 -17.12
CA SER A 58 21.47 19.93 -15.92
C SER A 58 20.04 19.60 -16.30
N ALA A 59 19.81 18.37 -16.76
CA ALA A 59 18.48 17.78 -16.73
C ALA A 59 18.09 17.78 -15.25
N MET A 60 17.32 18.78 -14.85
CA MET A 60 16.58 18.78 -13.60
C MET A 60 15.70 17.54 -13.66
N MET A 61 16.20 16.44 -13.10
CA MET A 61 15.41 15.29 -12.77
C MET A 61 14.39 15.82 -11.77
N MET A 62 13.19 16.14 -12.28
CA MET A 62 12.02 16.39 -11.46
C MET A 62 11.88 15.14 -10.60
N ALA A 63 12.37 15.20 -9.37
CA ALA A 63 12.11 14.18 -8.38
C ALA A 63 10.59 14.21 -8.19
N VAL A 64 9.89 13.31 -8.87
CA VAL A 64 8.51 12.98 -8.55
C VAL A 64 8.60 12.31 -7.18
N VAL A 65 8.60 13.13 -6.13
CA VAL A 65 8.42 12.64 -4.78
C VAL A 65 7.00 12.09 -4.77
N PRO A 66 6.79 10.77 -4.54
CA PRO A 66 5.44 10.27 -4.37
C PRO A 66 4.85 11.04 -3.18
N SER A 67 3.85 11.88 -3.45
CA SER A 67 3.10 12.57 -2.41
C SER A 67 2.38 11.51 -1.60
N ALA A 68 2.84 11.30 -0.37
CA ALA A 68 2.10 10.50 0.59
C ALA A 68 0.82 11.28 0.95
N PHE A 69 -0.31 10.83 0.45
CA PHE A 69 -1.61 11.37 0.83
C PHE A 69 -2.06 10.68 2.12
N ALA A 70 -2.33 11.49 3.15
CA ALA A 70 -2.87 11.03 4.41
C ALA A 70 -4.33 11.47 4.52
N VAL A 71 -5.25 10.50 4.61
CA VAL A 71 -6.66 10.77 4.85
C VAL A 71 -6.83 11.36 6.26
N THR A 72 -7.26 12.61 6.37
CA THR A 72 -7.62 13.22 7.66
C THR A 72 -8.94 12.64 8.16
N ALA A 73 -8.90 11.89 9.26
CA ALA A 73 -10.08 11.39 9.95
C ALA A 73 -10.47 12.29 11.14
N GLY A 74 -11.76 12.29 11.50
CA GLY A 74 -12.23 12.91 12.74
C GLY A 74 -11.81 12.10 13.97
N VAL A 75 -12.13 12.62 15.16
CA VAL A 75 -11.91 11.91 16.44
C VAL A 75 -12.55 10.51 16.37
N GLU A 76 -11.79 9.47 16.75
CA GLU A 76 -12.21 8.05 16.78
C GLU A 76 -12.61 7.42 15.44
N ALA A 77 -12.33 8.09 14.31
CA ALA A 77 -12.69 7.56 12.99
C ALA A 77 -11.48 7.00 12.22
N ILE A 78 -11.72 5.98 11.41
CA ILE A 78 -10.84 5.60 10.30
C ILE A 78 -11.55 6.00 9.02
N LYS A 79 -11.00 6.98 8.30
CA LYS A 79 -11.61 7.55 7.10
C LYS A 79 -10.92 7.05 5.83
N TRP A 80 -11.72 6.90 4.78
CA TRP A 80 -11.26 6.63 3.42
C TRP A 80 -11.61 7.81 2.49
N THR A 81 -10.79 8.01 1.46
CA THR A 81 -11.12 8.87 0.32
C THR A 81 -10.74 8.18 -0.99
N SER A 82 -11.49 8.48 -2.07
CA SER A 82 -11.23 7.89 -3.38
C SER A 82 -9.83 8.22 -3.87
N GLY A 83 -9.10 7.21 -4.36
CA GLY A 83 -7.71 7.37 -4.84
C GLY A 83 -6.61 7.20 -3.79
N GLU A 84 -6.94 7.09 -2.50
CA GLU A 84 -5.95 6.93 -1.42
C GLU A 84 -5.97 5.52 -0.78
N GLY A 85 -4.82 5.11 -0.23
CA GLY A 85 -4.69 3.89 0.54
C GLY A 85 -5.34 4.03 1.92
N THR A 86 -6.13 3.05 2.34
CA THR A 86 -6.71 2.97 3.68
C THR A 86 -6.29 1.66 4.31
N GLY A 87 -5.60 1.73 5.45
CA GLY A 87 -5.09 0.54 6.15
C GLY A 87 -6.18 -0.35 6.74
N ILE A 88 -7.37 0.21 7.04
CA ILE A 88 -8.53 -0.52 7.55
C ILE A 88 -9.75 -0.03 6.76
N ALA A 89 -10.19 -0.82 5.78
CA ALA A 89 -11.26 -0.44 4.86
C ALA A 89 -12.62 -0.35 5.59
N GLY A 90 -13.33 0.78 5.47
CA GLY A 90 -14.61 0.98 6.17
C GLY A 90 -15.68 -0.06 5.81
N GLY A 91 -16.47 -0.49 6.80
CA GLY A 91 -17.59 -1.42 6.67
C GLY A 91 -18.86 -0.88 7.35
N ASP A 92 -19.97 -1.61 7.23
CA ASP A 92 -21.28 -1.26 7.80
C ASP A 92 -21.57 -2.07 9.08
N ALA A 93 -21.42 -1.45 10.25
CA ALA A 93 -21.60 -2.08 11.56
C ALA A 93 -22.89 -1.58 12.24
N ASN A 94 -23.99 -2.32 12.07
CA ASN A 94 -25.33 -1.98 12.60
C ASN A 94 -25.86 -2.98 13.65
N GLY A 95 -25.04 -3.94 14.10
CA GLY A 95 -25.43 -4.94 15.09
C GLY A 95 -25.67 -4.39 16.49
N ASP A 96 -24.61 -3.91 17.13
CA ASP A 96 -24.61 -3.23 18.43
C ASP A 96 -23.28 -2.46 18.59
N THR A 97 -23.01 -1.93 19.78
CA THR A 97 -21.75 -1.23 20.10
C THR A 97 -20.51 -2.13 20.04
N ASN A 98 -20.68 -3.44 19.91
CA ASN A 98 -19.58 -4.42 19.85
C ASN A 98 -19.34 -4.92 18.42
N ALA A 99 -20.12 -4.47 17.44
CA ALA A 99 -20.00 -4.91 16.05
C ALA A 99 -18.77 -4.30 15.37
N ILE A 100 -18.04 -5.12 14.62
CA ILE A 100 -16.83 -4.73 13.86
C ILE A 100 -17.02 -5.08 12.39
N ALA A 101 -16.96 -4.09 11.51
CA ALA A 101 -17.01 -4.28 10.06
C ALA A 101 -15.79 -3.68 9.37
N ILE A 102 -15.02 -4.50 8.66
CA ILE A 102 -13.83 -4.08 7.91
C ILE A 102 -13.92 -4.63 6.49
N GLY A 103 -14.08 -3.78 5.49
CA GLY A 103 -14.13 -4.20 4.10
C GLY A 103 -14.94 -3.20 3.29
N ARG A 104 -14.27 -2.48 2.38
CA ARG A 104 -14.93 -1.45 1.59
C ARG A 104 -15.82 -2.05 0.51
N TYR A 105 -16.81 -1.26 0.11
CA TYR A 105 -17.41 -1.38 -1.20
C TYR A 105 -16.30 -1.39 -2.28
N ASN A 106 -16.38 -2.31 -3.24
CA ASN A 106 -15.41 -2.37 -4.35
C ASN A 106 -16.04 -1.81 -5.65
N PRO A 107 -15.87 -0.50 -5.95
CA PRO A 107 -16.44 0.15 -7.13
C PRO A 107 -15.83 -0.25 -8.47
N LYS A 108 -14.79 -1.12 -8.53
CA LYS A 108 -13.99 -1.38 -9.74
C LYS A 108 -14.71 -2.07 -10.92
N ASN A 109 -16.03 -2.08 -10.96
CA ASN A 109 -16.76 -2.21 -12.22
C ASN A 109 -17.26 -0.81 -12.62
N GLU A 110 -16.34 0.00 -13.15
CA GLU A 110 -16.54 1.42 -13.50
C GLU A 110 -17.61 1.67 -14.58
N ASN A 111 -18.22 0.62 -15.15
CA ASN A 111 -19.21 0.68 -16.23
C ASN A 111 -20.57 0.08 -15.87
N THR A 112 -20.87 -0.20 -14.60
CA THR A 112 -22.20 -0.68 -14.22
C THR A 112 -22.78 0.27 -13.19
N PRO A 113 -23.95 0.90 -13.44
CA PRO A 113 -24.67 1.60 -12.40
C PRO A 113 -24.84 0.60 -11.26
N THR A 114 -24.18 0.83 -10.14
CA THR A 114 -24.61 0.16 -8.93
C THR A 114 -26.00 0.65 -8.67
N ASP A 115 -26.97 -0.24 -8.86
CA ASP A 115 -28.19 -0.17 -8.10
C ASP A 115 -27.80 0.17 -6.65
N SER A 116 -28.18 1.34 -6.16
CA SER A 116 -27.89 1.74 -4.78
C SER A 116 -28.47 0.75 -3.77
N ASN A 117 -29.44 -0.05 -4.20
CA ASN A 117 -30.09 -1.10 -3.43
C ASN A 117 -29.40 -2.47 -3.57
N ASN A 118 -28.52 -2.67 -4.55
CA ASN A 118 -27.77 -3.92 -4.73
C ASN A 118 -26.36 -3.68 -5.32
N PRO A 119 -25.47 -3.04 -4.57
CA PRO A 119 -24.09 -2.82 -5.00
C PRO A 119 -23.38 -4.17 -5.24
N LYS A 120 -22.77 -4.36 -6.41
CA LYS A 120 -21.89 -5.51 -6.66
C LYS A 120 -20.68 -5.41 -5.73
N ASN A 121 -20.51 -6.39 -4.83
CA ASN A 121 -19.50 -6.41 -3.77
C ASN A 121 -19.69 -5.27 -2.73
N PRO A 122 -20.78 -5.32 -1.91
CA PRO A 122 -21.05 -4.37 -0.83
C PRO A 122 -19.90 -4.30 0.19
N PRO A 123 -19.88 -3.28 1.07
CA PRO A 123 -18.98 -3.30 2.20
C PRO A 123 -19.22 -4.52 3.10
N ALA A 124 -18.27 -4.83 3.97
CA ALA A 124 -18.46 -5.78 5.07
C ALA A 124 -19.67 -5.35 5.92
N ARG A 125 -20.49 -6.29 6.36
CA ARG A 125 -21.73 -6.03 7.12
C ARG A 125 -21.73 -6.77 8.44
N ALA A 126 -21.50 -6.07 9.54
CA ALA A 126 -21.63 -6.61 10.89
C ALA A 126 -23.01 -6.21 11.46
N TRP A 127 -24.03 -6.96 11.07
CA TRP A 127 -25.43 -6.61 11.33
C TRP A 127 -26.04 -7.34 12.52
N ALA A 128 -25.40 -8.37 13.07
CA ALA A 128 -25.83 -9.00 14.32
C ALA A 128 -25.12 -8.39 15.55
N PRO A 129 -25.72 -8.42 16.75
CA PRO A 129 -25.04 -7.94 17.95
C PRO A 129 -23.76 -8.74 18.23
N GLY A 130 -22.65 -8.06 18.52
CA GLY A 130 -21.32 -8.65 18.71
C GLY A 130 -20.72 -9.28 17.44
N ALA A 131 -21.22 -8.92 16.26
CA ALA A 131 -20.73 -9.46 15.00
C ALA A 131 -19.32 -8.97 14.64
N ILE A 132 -18.54 -9.82 13.98
CA ILE A 132 -17.28 -9.44 13.34
C ILE A 132 -17.35 -9.81 11.86
N SER A 133 -17.32 -8.83 10.98
CA SER A 133 -17.36 -9.01 9.52
C SER A 133 -16.11 -8.37 8.90
N ILE A 134 -15.25 -9.19 8.29
CA ILE A 134 -13.99 -8.74 7.70
C ILE A 134 -13.86 -9.27 6.26
N GLY A 135 -13.73 -8.38 5.29
CA GLY A 135 -13.68 -8.66 3.86
C GLY A 135 -14.81 -7.96 3.11
N THR A 136 -14.54 -7.47 1.90
CA THR A 136 -15.59 -6.96 1.01
C THR A 136 -16.65 -8.04 0.80
N ASP A 137 -17.93 -7.65 0.84
CA ASP A 137 -19.10 -8.54 0.77
C ASP A 137 -19.24 -9.54 1.93
N SER A 138 -18.38 -9.48 2.95
CA SER A 138 -18.61 -10.29 4.16
C SER A 138 -19.89 -9.84 4.88
N GLN A 139 -20.58 -10.78 5.52
CA GLN A 139 -21.84 -10.50 6.19
C GLN A 139 -22.04 -11.37 7.42
N VAL A 140 -22.43 -10.75 8.54
CA VAL A 140 -22.96 -11.44 9.72
C VAL A 140 -24.36 -10.91 10.03
N GLY A 141 -25.36 -11.78 9.90
CA GLY A 141 -26.79 -11.44 10.03
C GLY A 141 -27.43 -11.00 8.72
N ALA A 142 -28.71 -11.33 8.53
CA ALA A 142 -29.46 -11.04 7.31
C ALA A 142 -29.96 -9.59 7.22
N GLN A 143 -30.09 -8.91 8.37
CA GLN A 143 -30.59 -7.55 8.51
C GLN A 143 -29.97 -6.89 9.77
N ALA A 144 -30.02 -5.56 9.87
CA ALA A 144 -29.53 -4.84 11.04
C ALA A 144 -30.18 -5.35 12.34
N LYS A 145 -29.35 -5.53 13.38
CA LYS A 145 -29.71 -6.09 14.69
C LYS A 145 -30.27 -7.52 14.64
N ASP A 146 -29.81 -8.35 13.70
CA ASP A 146 -30.27 -9.75 13.57
C ASP A 146 -29.74 -10.64 14.71
N GLU A 147 -30.61 -10.95 15.66
CA GLU A 147 -30.31 -11.83 16.80
C GLU A 147 -30.01 -13.29 16.40
N ASN A 148 -30.41 -13.72 15.19
CA ASN A 148 -30.18 -15.09 14.74
C ASN A 148 -28.72 -15.37 14.40
N ALA A 149 -27.92 -14.34 14.14
CA ALA A 149 -26.48 -14.45 13.91
C ALA A 149 -25.65 -13.81 15.03
N ARG A 150 -26.25 -13.62 16.23
CA ARG A 150 -25.59 -12.97 17.38
C ARG A 150 -24.23 -13.60 17.67
N GLY A 151 -23.21 -12.76 17.82
CA GLY A 151 -21.82 -13.16 18.06
C GLY A 151 -21.18 -13.92 16.89
N GLY A 152 -21.75 -13.80 15.70
CA GLY A 152 -21.22 -14.44 14.50
C GLY A 152 -19.95 -13.76 13.99
N ILE A 153 -19.11 -14.55 13.34
CA ILE A 153 -17.84 -14.10 12.75
C ILE A 153 -17.83 -14.51 11.28
N ALA A 154 -17.54 -13.55 10.40
CA ALA A 154 -17.34 -13.79 8.97
C ALA A 154 -16.04 -13.11 8.52
N ILE A 155 -15.06 -13.89 8.05
CA ILE A 155 -13.74 -13.40 7.64
C ILE A 155 -13.41 -13.95 6.26
N GLY A 156 -13.36 -13.07 5.26
CA GLY A 156 -13.09 -13.39 3.86
C GLY A 156 -13.99 -12.59 2.92
N PHE A 157 -13.59 -12.51 1.64
CA PHE A 157 -14.47 -11.96 0.61
C PHE A 157 -15.75 -12.81 0.51
N ASP A 158 -16.94 -12.20 0.57
CA ASP A 158 -18.23 -12.92 0.48
C ASP A 158 -18.42 -14.00 1.58
N ALA A 159 -17.67 -13.91 2.70
CA ALA A 159 -17.88 -14.81 3.84
C ALA A 159 -19.19 -14.45 4.57
N THR A 160 -20.05 -15.43 4.86
CA THR A 160 -21.39 -15.19 5.41
C THR A 160 -21.67 -16.03 6.66
N THR A 161 -22.08 -15.40 7.74
CA THR A 161 -22.55 -16.08 8.97
C THR A 161 -23.98 -15.64 9.31
N LEU A 162 -24.91 -16.58 9.24
CA LEU A 162 -26.33 -16.39 9.57
C LEU A 162 -26.76 -17.16 10.83
N GLY A 163 -25.93 -18.10 11.29
CA GLY A 163 -26.17 -18.88 12.50
C GLY A 163 -25.58 -18.22 13.75
N LYS A 164 -26.26 -18.40 14.88
CA LYS A 164 -25.86 -17.82 16.16
C LYS A 164 -24.51 -18.37 16.58
N ARG A 165 -23.57 -17.51 16.98
CA ARG A 165 -22.19 -17.88 17.34
C ARG A 165 -21.46 -18.67 16.23
N GLY A 166 -21.89 -18.51 14.98
CA GLY A 166 -21.27 -19.17 13.84
C GLY A 166 -19.94 -18.52 13.46
N VAL A 167 -19.06 -19.28 12.83
CA VAL A 167 -17.74 -18.80 12.40
C VAL A 167 -17.46 -19.24 10.96
N ALA A 168 -17.50 -18.29 10.03
CA ALA A 168 -17.16 -18.47 8.62
C ALA A 168 -15.80 -17.83 8.34
N ILE A 169 -14.80 -18.63 7.94
CA ILE A 169 -13.45 -18.18 7.61
C ILE A 169 -13.05 -18.71 6.24
N GLY A 170 -12.84 -17.82 5.29
CA GLY A 170 -12.50 -18.17 3.91
C GLY A 170 -13.47 -17.50 2.94
N ALA A 171 -12.99 -17.23 1.72
CA ALA A 171 -13.82 -16.57 0.73
C ALA A 171 -15.02 -17.43 0.33
N SER A 172 -16.20 -16.83 0.26
CA SER A 172 -17.49 -17.49 0.02
C SER A 172 -17.85 -18.62 1.00
N SER A 173 -17.20 -18.67 2.18
CA SER A 173 -17.60 -19.60 3.25
C SER A 173 -18.95 -19.17 3.83
N LYS A 174 -19.81 -20.13 4.16
CA LYS A 174 -21.16 -19.87 4.68
C LYS A 174 -21.50 -20.72 5.88
N VAL A 175 -21.89 -20.08 6.97
CA VAL A 175 -22.45 -20.73 8.15
C VAL A 175 -23.90 -20.32 8.32
N SER A 176 -24.82 -21.29 8.44
CA SER A 176 -26.21 -21.04 8.83
C SER A 176 -26.65 -21.84 10.06
N GLY A 177 -25.86 -22.84 10.49
CA GLY A 177 -26.10 -23.58 11.73
C GLY A 177 -25.67 -22.80 12.98
N GLU A 178 -26.38 -22.97 14.09
CA GLU A 178 -25.97 -22.41 15.38
C GLU A 178 -24.68 -23.09 15.87
N GLY A 179 -23.66 -22.29 16.19
CA GLY A 179 -22.34 -22.79 16.55
C GLY A 179 -21.57 -23.43 15.40
N GLY A 180 -22.07 -23.34 14.16
CA GLY A 180 -21.40 -23.89 12.99
C GLY A 180 -20.04 -23.23 12.73
N TYR A 181 -19.07 -24.03 12.33
CA TYR A 181 -17.73 -23.57 11.98
C TYR A 181 -17.36 -24.06 10.58
N CYS A 182 -17.12 -23.12 9.69
CA CYS A 182 -16.63 -23.38 8.35
C CYS A 182 -15.35 -22.60 8.15
N ALA A 183 -14.24 -23.32 8.00
CA ALA A 183 -13.04 -22.77 7.37
C ALA A 183 -13.04 -23.18 5.88
N TRP A 184 -12.22 -22.53 5.04
CA TRP A 184 -11.98 -22.82 3.61
C TRP A 184 -12.85 -22.05 2.61
N TRP A 185 -12.37 -22.03 1.36
CA TRP A 185 -13.08 -21.43 0.25
C TRP A 185 -14.37 -22.20 -0.07
N ASN A 186 -15.49 -21.49 -0.18
CA ASN A 186 -16.78 -22.03 -0.60
C ASN A 186 -17.31 -23.20 0.28
N SER A 187 -16.90 -23.26 1.55
CA SER A 187 -17.42 -24.23 2.50
C SER A 187 -18.82 -23.83 3.01
N LYS A 188 -19.69 -24.81 3.30
CA LYS A 188 -21.06 -24.58 3.79
C LYS A 188 -21.36 -25.42 5.03
N CYS A 189 -21.74 -24.76 6.12
CA CYS A 189 -22.01 -25.38 7.41
C CYS A 189 -23.43 -25.02 7.84
N ASN A 190 -24.35 -25.95 7.63
CA ASN A 190 -25.79 -25.74 7.81
C ASN A 190 -26.36 -26.45 9.04
N ARG A 191 -25.54 -27.16 9.81
CA ARG A 191 -25.93 -27.87 11.03
C ARG A 191 -25.27 -27.25 12.23
#